data_AF-A0AA36C6N6-F1
#
_entry.id   AF-A0AA36C6N6-F1
#
_cell.length_a   1.000
_cell.length_b   1.000
_cell.length_c   1.000
_cell.angle_alpha   90.00
_cell.angle_beta   90.00
_cell.angle_gamma   90.00
#
_symmetry.space_group_name_H-M   'P 1'
#
loop_
_entity.id
_entity.type
_entity.pdbx_description
1 polymer ?
#
loop_
_entity_poly.entity_id
_entity_poly.type
_entity_poly.pdbx_seq_one_letter_code
_entity_poly.pdbx_strand_id
1 'polypeptide(L)'
;MNMVLSLALFFSLFSAIQAFACPNGTISIPGQHLCVVPVPQAANYNNAIRECDRLGGGVVKIESVFENAILFGILESSFNGSAAYIGVEKSANGKWVYSDGSPLNYTNWAAGQPSTGYCAQIDPSSTKWKSLDCSTSLPYFCGVDGNKFQCPDGWVYSPDTDFCYYLQNFTTPDSIHWQLYNWTTAELNCQKMGSHLASIHSKAENNFIFNLIYYRGPTSSNASPNNCDYSRAWIGLYGNAQIGNSNLWSDGTFIDFRDPSTSAITSAQYWAAHSGACLSYSHWDSFASDAPPNASRYVCKKDSLYRSGRA
;
A
#
# COMPACT_ATOMS: atom_id res chain seq x y z
N MET A 1 12.56 -40.02 47.71
CA MET A 1 11.20 -39.56 47.32
C MET A 1 11.27 -38.04 47.25
N ASN A 2 11.72 -37.52 46.11
CA ASN A 2 12.02 -36.10 45.92
C ASN A 2 11.06 -35.50 44.90
N MET A 3 10.44 -34.41 45.33
CA MET A 3 9.53 -33.52 44.64
C MET A 3 10.35 -32.56 43.78
N VAL A 4 10.15 -32.53 42.45
CA VAL A 4 10.59 -31.43 41.60
C VAL A 4 9.47 -31.12 40.61
N LEU A 5 8.83 -29.96 40.84
CA LEU A 5 8.03 -29.22 39.87
C LEU A 5 8.81 -29.11 38.56
N SER A 6 8.21 -29.49 37.43
CA SER A 6 8.64 -28.97 36.13
C SER A 6 7.47 -28.21 35.52
N LEU A 7 7.64 -26.89 35.48
CA LEU A 7 6.68 -25.92 35.00
C LEU A 7 6.25 -26.24 33.57
N ALA A 8 4.94 -26.16 33.34
CA ALA A 8 4.35 -26.09 32.02
C ALA A 8 4.97 -24.93 31.22
N LEU A 9 5.68 -25.27 30.15
CA LEU A 9 6.06 -24.33 29.08
C LEU A 9 4.80 -24.00 28.26
N PHE A 10 3.90 -23.20 28.83
CA PHE A 10 3.04 -22.34 28.04
C PHE A 10 3.88 -21.16 27.55
N PHE A 11 4.78 -21.41 26.58
CA PHE A 11 5.15 -20.34 25.67
C PHE A 11 3.97 -20.17 24.73
N SER A 12 3.09 -19.28 25.16
CA SER A 12 2.03 -18.72 24.34
C SER A 12 2.55 -18.48 22.94
N LEU A 13 1.83 -19.02 21.96
CA LEU A 13 1.78 -18.51 20.59
C LEU A 13 1.31 -17.05 20.66
N PHE A 14 2.16 -16.15 21.13
CA PHE A 14 2.12 -14.77 20.66
C PHE A 14 2.51 -14.88 19.18
N SER A 15 1.50 -15.18 18.36
CA SER A 15 1.52 -14.71 16.98
C SER A 15 1.88 -13.25 17.09
N ALA A 16 3.06 -12.86 16.61
CA ALA A 16 3.45 -11.47 16.56
C ALA A 16 2.31 -10.76 15.84
N ILE A 17 1.51 -9.98 16.57
CA ILE A 17 0.42 -9.23 15.98
C ILE A 17 1.12 -8.24 15.06
N GLN A 18 1.10 -8.54 13.77
CA GLN A 18 1.68 -7.69 12.77
C GLN A 18 0.95 -6.35 12.91
N ALA A 19 1.70 -5.32 13.32
CA ALA A 19 1.11 -4.03 13.64
C ALA A 19 0.35 -3.55 12.40
N PHE A 20 -0.97 -3.52 12.52
CA PHE A 20 -1.85 -3.00 11.50
C PHE A 20 -1.60 -1.50 11.37
N ALA A 21 -1.12 -1.07 10.21
CA ALA A 21 -0.92 0.32 9.90
C ALA A 21 -1.65 0.63 8.59
N CYS A 22 -2.56 1.60 8.65
CA CYS A 22 -3.20 2.13 7.45
C CYS A 22 -2.17 2.85 6.56
N PRO A 23 -2.37 2.86 5.24
CA PRO A 23 -1.48 3.57 4.33
C PRO A 23 -1.33 5.07 4.66
N ASN A 24 -0.25 5.68 4.21
CA ASN A 24 -0.03 7.12 4.31
C ASN A 24 -1.16 7.86 3.59
N GLY A 25 -1.65 8.95 4.19
CA GLY A 25 -2.78 9.70 3.66
C GLY A 25 -4.15 9.09 3.98
N THR A 26 -4.19 7.92 4.61
CA THR A 26 -5.42 7.35 5.17
C THR A 26 -5.40 7.44 6.69
N ILE A 27 -6.56 7.23 7.30
CA ILE A 27 -6.74 7.43 8.74
C ILE A 27 -7.14 6.11 9.38
N SER A 28 -6.31 5.63 10.30
CA SER A 28 -6.59 4.43 11.07
C SER A 28 -7.60 4.74 12.17
N ILE A 29 -8.64 3.92 12.29
CA ILE A 29 -9.55 3.96 13.43
C ILE A 29 -8.98 3.06 14.53
N PRO A 30 -8.57 3.61 15.69
CA PRO A 30 -7.98 2.82 16.77
C PRO A 30 -8.90 1.68 17.24
N GLY A 31 -8.32 0.51 17.46
CA GLY A 31 -9.05 -0.67 17.93
C GLY A 31 -9.84 -1.41 16.83
N GLN A 32 -9.76 -0.96 15.58
CA GLN A 32 -10.40 -1.61 14.43
C GLN A 32 -9.39 -1.82 13.29
N HIS A 33 -9.62 -2.85 12.48
CA HIS A 33 -8.94 -3.03 11.20
C HIS A 33 -9.63 -2.17 10.12
N LEU A 34 -9.81 -0.87 10.37
CA LEU A 34 -10.51 0.04 9.46
C LEU A 34 -9.60 1.21 9.08
N CYS A 35 -9.39 1.40 7.78
CA CYS A 35 -8.75 2.59 7.23
C CYS A 35 -9.79 3.46 6.54
N VAL A 36 -9.81 4.74 6.90
CA VAL A 36 -10.65 5.75 6.29
C VAL A 36 -9.86 6.50 5.23
N VAL A 37 -10.40 6.54 4.02
CA VAL A 37 -9.88 7.32 2.90
C VAL A 37 -10.77 8.55 2.71
N PRO A 38 -10.30 9.77 3.01
CA PRO A 38 -11.04 10.98 2.69
C PRO A 38 -10.99 11.25 1.18
N VAL A 39 -12.15 11.38 0.53
CA VAL A 39 -12.26 11.68 -0.90
C VAL A 39 -12.85 13.09 -1.07
N PRO A 40 -12.01 14.11 -1.31
CA PRO A 40 -12.45 15.50 -1.41
C PRO A 40 -13.19 15.81 -2.73
N GLN A 41 -13.08 14.95 -3.74
CA GLN A 41 -13.76 15.12 -5.01
C GLN A 41 -15.26 14.87 -4.84
N ALA A 42 -16.04 15.95 -4.79
CA ALA A 42 -17.47 15.86 -4.56
C ALA A 42 -18.19 15.04 -5.65
N ALA A 43 -19.05 14.13 -5.21
CA ALA A 43 -19.86 13.30 -6.09
C ALA A 43 -21.24 13.04 -5.47
N ASN A 44 -22.20 12.56 -6.26
CA ASN A 44 -23.46 12.03 -5.72
C ASN A 44 -23.24 10.70 -4.98
N TYR A 45 -24.20 10.29 -4.16
CA TYR A 45 -24.06 9.13 -3.28
C TYR A 45 -23.77 7.82 -4.03
N ASN A 46 -24.45 7.59 -5.16
CA ASN A 46 -24.23 6.39 -5.98
C ASN A 46 -22.81 6.35 -6.57
N ASN A 47 -22.26 7.49 -6.95
CA ASN A 47 -20.88 7.59 -7.41
C ASN A 47 -19.90 7.37 -6.26
N ALA A 48 -20.20 7.88 -5.06
CA ALA A 48 -19.40 7.67 -3.86
C ALA A 48 -19.34 6.18 -3.49
N ILE A 49 -20.48 5.47 -3.51
CA ILE A 49 -20.53 4.01 -3.33
C ILE A 49 -19.61 3.33 -4.34
N ARG A 50 -19.81 3.58 -5.64
CA ARG A 50 -19.00 2.91 -6.68
C ARG A 50 -17.50 3.16 -6.53
N GLU A 51 -17.11 4.39 -6.19
CA GLU A 51 -15.69 4.68 -6.00
C GLU A 51 -15.15 4.00 -4.75
N CYS A 52 -15.87 4.01 -3.62
CA CYS A 52 -15.44 3.30 -2.42
C CYS A 52 -15.41 1.78 -2.62
N ASP A 53 -16.35 1.22 -3.38
CA ASP A 53 -16.35 -0.20 -3.78
C ASP A 53 -15.15 -0.53 -4.65
N ARG A 54 -14.78 0.38 -5.57
CA ARG A 54 -13.57 0.25 -6.39
C ARG A 54 -12.32 0.25 -5.52
N LEU A 55 -12.29 1.04 -4.45
CA LEU A 55 -11.27 0.97 -3.41
C LEU A 55 -11.39 -0.31 -2.55
N GLY A 56 -12.22 -1.29 -2.91
CA GLY A 56 -12.39 -2.53 -2.14
C GLY A 56 -13.00 -2.27 -0.75
N GLY A 57 -13.68 -1.15 -0.55
CA GLY A 57 -14.36 -0.81 0.69
C GLY A 57 -15.83 -0.52 0.43
N GLY A 58 -16.37 0.41 1.21
CA GLY A 58 -17.66 1.03 0.97
C GLY A 58 -17.64 2.44 1.55
N VAL A 59 -18.72 3.22 1.38
CA VAL A 59 -18.82 4.50 2.09
C VAL A 59 -18.79 4.21 3.60
N VAL A 60 -18.04 5.00 4.36
CA VAL A 60 -17.66 4.67 5.75
C VAL A 60 -18.89 4.42 6.62
N LYS A 61 -18.88 3.32 7.37
CA LYS A 61 -19.85 3.10 8.44
C LYS A 61 -19.35 3.79 9.70
N ILE A 62 -20.28 4.41 10.41
CA ILE A 62 -20.01 4.98 11.73
C ILE A 62 -20.81 4.15 12.72
N GLU A 63 -20.11 3.34 13.51
CA GLU A 63 -20.67 2.36 14.45
C GLU A 63 -20.47 2.79 15.92
N SER A 64 -19.74 3.89 16.15
CA SER A 64 -19.51 4.41 17.50
C SER A 64 -19.40 5.95 17.55
N VAL A 65 -19.59 6.48 18.76
CA VAL A 65 -19.36 7.91 19.04
C VAL A 65 -17.91 8.32 18.80
N PHE A 66 -16.96 7.39 18.99
CA PHE A 66 -15.55 7.64 18.80
C PHE A 66 -15.20 7.79 17.31
N GLU A 67 -15.71 6.88 16.46
CA GLU A 67 -15.59 7.01 15.00
C GLU A 67 -16.22 8.30 14.49
N ASN A 68 -17.41 8.66 14.99
CA ASN A 68 -18.06 9.92 14.62
C ASN A 68 -17.18 11.13 14.92
N ALA A 69 -16.59 11.16 16.12
CA ALA A 69 -15.72 12.26 16.55
C ALA A 69 -14.45 12.34 15.69
N ILE A 70 -13.84 11.21 15.34
CA ILE A 70 -12.68 11.16 14.44
C ILE A 70 -13.06 11.72 13.06
N LEU A 71 -14.11 11.20 12.43
CA LEU A 71 -14.57 11.63 11.11
C LEU A 71 -14.95 13.12 11.08
N PHE A 72 -15.56 13.62 12.14
CA PHE A 72 -15.84 15.05 12.27
C PHE A 72 -14.57 15.90 12.25
N GLY A 73 -13.54 15.52 13.00
CA GLY A 73 -12.27 16.26 13.05
C GLY A 73 -11.53 16.32 11.71
N ILE A 74 -11.86 15.41 10.78
CA ILE A 74 -11.23 15.30 9.46
C ILE A 74 -11.91 16.22 8.43
N LEU A 75 -13.15 16.64 8.67
CA LEU A 75 -13.89 17.50 7.74
C LEU A 75 -13.13 18.80 7.44
N GLU A 76 -12.51 19.39 8.47
CA GLU A 76 -11.76 20.64 8.31
C GLU A 76 -10.50 20.43 7.47
N SER A 77 -9.68 19.43 7.82
CA SER A 77 -8.37 19.22 7.18
C SER A 77 -8.46 18.63 5.78
N SER A 78 -9.48 17.81 5.51
CA SER A 78 -9.60 17.09 4.24
C SER A 78 -10.65 17.68 3.30
N PHE A 79 -11.68 18.33 3.83
CA PHE A 79 -12.82 18.83 3.04
C PHE A 79 -13.09 20.33 3.23
N ASN A 80 -12.15 21.09 3.81
CA ASN A 80 -12.28 22.52 4.08
C ASN A 80 -13.58 22.88 4.83
N GLY A 81 -13.95 22.04 5.80
CA GLY A 81 -15.15 22.22 6.60
C GLY A 81 -16.46 21.92 5.87
N SER A 82 -16.39 21.27 4.70
CA SER A 82 -17.59 20.83 3.96
C SER A 82 -18.25 19.61 4.63
N ALA A 83 -19.56 19.47 4.45
CA ALA A 83 -20.25 18.23 4.80
C ALA A 83 -19.75 17.06 3.96
N ALA A 84 -19.85 15.85 4.50
CA ALA A 84 -19.41 14.64 3.80
C ALA A 84 -20.41 13.51 3.93
N TYR A 85 -20.56 12.72 2.87
CA TYR A 85 -21.37 11.51 2.92
C TYR A 85 -20.79 10.48 3.90
N ILE A 86 -21.72 9.79 4.56
CA ILE A 86 -21.47 8.61 5.37
C ILE A 86 -22.28 7.44 4.79
N GLY A 87 -21.87 6.21 5.08
CA GLY A 87 -22.45 4.98 4.53
C GLY A 87 -23.81 4.64 5.11
N VAL A 88 -24.71 5.62 5.27
CA VAL A 88 -26.05 5.47 5.81
C VAL A 88 -27.07 5.95 4.77
N GLU A 89 -28.02 5.08 4.44
CA GLU A 89 -29.07 5.34 3.47
C GLU A 89 -30.42 4.75 3.90
N LYS A 90 -31.49 5.21 3.24
CA LYS A 90 -32.85 4.74 3.46
C LYS A 90 -33.15 3.62 2.47
N SER A 91 -33.28 2.40 2.98
CA SER A 91 -33.67 1.22 2.21
C SER A 91 -35.01 1.37 1.50
N ALA A 92 -35.29 0.48 0.54
CA ALA A 92 -36.57 0.42 -0.18
C ALA A 92 -37.80 0.29 0.75
N ASN A 93 -37.64 -0.29 1.94
CA ASN A 93 -38.69 -0.42 2.94
C ASN A 93 -38.82 0.83 3.85
N GLY A 94 -38.12 1.92 3.53
CA GLY A 94 -38.15 3.17 4.27
C GLY A 94 -37.33 3.17 5.57
N LYS A 95 -36.58 2.10 5.87
CA LYS A 95 -35.71 2.01 7.06
C LYS A 95 -34.32 2.52 6.76
N TRP A 96 -33.72 3.23 7.71
CA TRP A 96 -32.31 3.62 7.64
C TRP A 96 -31.40 2.42 7.96
N VAL A 97 -30.43 2.18 7.09
CA VAL A 97 -29.47 1.07 7.13
C VAL A 97 -28.10 1.60 6.73
N TYR A 98 -27.05 0.81 6.96
CA TYR A 98 -25.77 1.06 6.30
C TYR A 98 -25.85 0.68 4.82
N SER A 99 -24.97 1.23 3.98
CA SER A 99 -24.98 1.05 2.52
C SER A 99 -24.73 -0.39 2.05
N ASP A 100 -24.22 -1.26 2.92
CA ASP A 100 -24.08 -2.70 2.66
C ASP A 100 -25.32 -3.50 3.08
N GLY A 101 -26.39 -2.83 3.50
CA GLY A 101 -27.63 -3.42 3.98
C GLY A 101 -27.60 -3.85 5.45
N SER A 102 -26.48 -3.68 6.16
CA SER A 102 -26.41 -4.02 7.58
C SER A 102 -27.26 -3.07 8.46
N PRO A 103 -27.79 -3.54 9.60
CA PRO A 103 -28.64 -2.71 10.47
C PRO A 103 -27.91 -1.50 11.03
N LEU A 104 -28.59 -0.35 11.06
CA LEU A 104 -28.07 0.89 11.63
C LEU A 104 -28.15 0.85 13.17
N ASN A 105 -27.09 0.35 13.82
CA ASN A 105 -27.05 0.16 15.28
C ASN A 105 -26.59 1.40 16.06
N TYR A 106 -25.87 2.32 15.39
CA TYR A 106 -25.47 3.61 15.96
C TYR A 106 -26.08 4.74 15.14
N THR A 107 -26.56 5.78 15.81
CA THR A 107 -27.09 6.98 15.15
C THR A 107 -26.63 8.23 15.87
N ASN A 108 -26.32 9.26 15.09
CA ASN A 108 -25.98 10.58 15.62
C ASN A 108 -26.76 11.71 14.93
N TRP A 109 -28.04 11.47 14.61
CA TRP A 109 -28.92 12.44 13.96
C TRP A 109 -29.03 13.76 14.74
N ALA A 110 -29.09 14.87 14.01
CA ALA A 110 -29.39 16.18 14.59
C ALA A 110 -30.87 16.24 15.03
N ALA A 111 -31.21 17.22 15.87
CA ALA A 111 -32.60 17.47 16.22
C ALA A 111 -33.44 17.72 14.95
N GLY A 112 -34.58 17.03 14.83
CA GLY A 112 -35.44 17.11 13.65
C GLY A 112 -34.95 16.33 12.42
N GLN A 113 -33.92 15.50 12.56
CA GLN A 113 -33.42 14.59 11.53
C GLN A 113 -33.68 13.12 11.91
N PRO A 114 -33.75 12.21 10.93
CA PRO A 114 -33.79 12.47 9.49
C PRO A 114 -35.10 13.15 9.05
N SER A 115 -35.06 13.97 7.99
CA SER A 115 -36.22 14.66 7.41
C SER A 115 -36.72 13.97 6.12
N THR A 116 -36.58 14.58 4.95
CA THR A 116 -37.10 14.10 3.66
C THR A 116 -36.04 13.41 2.79
N GLY A 117 -34.76 13.42 3.21
CA GLY A 117 -33.67 12.81 2.46
C GLY A 117 -33.62 11.28 2.53
N TYR A 118 -32.84 10.69 1.63
CA TYR A 118 -32.62 9.24 1.53
C TYR A 118 -31.17 8.84 1.81
N CYS A 119 -30.25 9.80 1.80
CA CYS A 119 -28.84 9.60 2.14
C CYS A 119 -28.49 10.42 3.38
N ALA A 120 -27.37 10.12 4.01
CA ALA A 120 -26.92 10.81 5.21
C ALA A 120 -25.55 11.47 5.01
N GLN A 121 -25.37 12.61 5.66
CA GLN A 121 -24.09 13.30 5.76
C GLN A 121 -23.74 13.55 7.23
N ILE A 122 -22.45 13.71 7.51
CA ILE A 122 -22.00 14.41 8.72
C ILE A 122 -22.01 15.92 8.47
N ASP A 123 -22.65 16.65 9.38
CA ASP A 123 -22.81 18.10 9.30
C ASP A 123 -21.64 18.82 9.99
N PRO A 124 -20.91 19.69 9.27
CA PRO A 124 -19.72 20.35 9.81
C PRO A 124 -20.06 21.35 10.91
N SER A 125 -21.30 21.85 10.96
CA SER A 125 -21.72 22.83 11.97
C SER A 125 -22.08 22.22 13.33
N SER A 126 -22.26 20.90 13.43
CA SER A 126 -22.84 20.30 14.64
C SER A 126 -22.32 18.92 15.04
N THR A 127 -21.38 18.30 14.31
CA THR A 127 -20.93 16.89 14.49
C THR A 127 -22.01 15.82 14.25
N LYS A 128 -23.26 16.25 14.05
CA LYS A 128 -24.45 15.41 13.92
C LYS A 128 -24.73 15.06 12.47
N TRP A 129 -25.62 14.12 12.26
CA TRP A 129 -26.02 13.70 10.93
C TRP A 129 -27.27 14.42 10.44
N LYS A 130 -27.32 14.68 9.14
CA LYS A 130 -28.51 15.20 8.45
C LYS A 130 -28.84 14.30 7.27
N SER A 131 -30.13 14.12 7.01
CA SER A 131 -30.58 13.47 5.78
C SER A 131 -30.57 14.46 4.62
N LEU A 132 -30.24 13.99 3.43
CA LEU A 132 -30.21 14.80 2.22
C LEU A 132 -30.65 14.01 0.98
N ASP A 133 -30.85 14.73 -0.13
CA ASP A 133 -31.04 14.14 -1.44
C ASP A 133 -29.71 13.51 -1.91
N CYS A 134 -29.75 12.23 -2.26
CA CYS A 134 -28.60 11.44 -2.69
C CYS A 134 -27.94 11.98 -3.98
N SER A 135 -28.64 12.80 -4.76
CA SER A 135 -28.11 13.47 -5.95
C SER A 135 -27.17 14.64 -5.64
N THR A 136 -27.17 15.12 -4.39
CA THR A 136 -26.31 16.22 -3.94
C THR A 136 -24.84 15.83 -4.11
N SER A 137 -24.03 16.74 -4.66
CA SER A 137 -22.59 16.48 -4.78
C SER A 137 -21.87 16.87 -3.50
N LEU A 138 -21.29 15.90 -2.80
CA LEU A 138 -20.49 16.14 -1.59
C LEU A 138 -19.20 15.31 -1.60
N PRO A 139 -18.15 15.78 -0.90
CA PRO A 139 -17.07 14.91 -0.46
C PRO A 139 -17.59 13.71 0.33
N TYR A 140 -16.75 12.68 0.48
CA TYR A 140 -17.15 11.44 1.15
C TYR A 140 -15.97 10.71 1.76
N PHE A 141 -16.27 9.84 2.72
CA PHE A 141 -15.29 8.96 3.33
C PHE A 141 -15.50 7.53 2.84
N CYS A 142 -14.45 6.87 2.36
CA CYS A 142 -14.46 5.44 2.13
C CYS A 142 -13.88 4.71 3.34
N GLY A 143 -14.58 3.69 3.83
CA GLY A 143 -14.07 2.75 4.83
C GLY A 143 -13.57 1.49 4.14
N VAL A 144 -12.31 1.15 4.36
CA VAL A 144 -11.65 -0.02 3.76
C VAL A 144 -11.15 -0.92 4.89
N ASP A 145 -11.41 -2.22 4.77
CA ASP A 145 -10.81 -3.21 5.68
C ASP A 145 -9.29 -3.11 5.58
N GLY A 146 -8.71 -2.77 6.71
CA GLY A 146 -7.29 -2.67 6.94
C GLY A 146 -6.48 -3.87 6.50
N ASN A 147 -7.08 -5.06 6.59
CA ASN A 147 -6.45 -6.30 6.16
C ASN A 147 -6.25 -6.36 4.64
N LYS A 148 -6.95 -5.54 3.84
CA LYS A 148 -6.74 -5.44 2.39
C LYS A 148 -5.46 -4.70 2.01
N PHE A 149 -4.89 -3.92 2.91
CA PHE A 149 -3.55 -3.33 2.76
C PHE A 149 -2.45 -4.31 3.17
N GLN A 150 -2.78 -5.56 3.51
CA GLN A 150 -1.80 -6.60 3.75
C GLN A 150 -1.24 -7.12 2.43
N CYS A 151 0.06 -7.32 2.42
CA CYS A 151 0.74 -8.06 1.37
C CYS A 151 0.88 -9.53 1.79
N PRO A 152 1.09 -10.45 0.83
CA PRO A 152 1.36 -11.85 1.18
C PRO A 152 2.55 -11.98 2.13
N ASP A 153 2.63 -13.09 2.87
CA ASP A 153 3.72 -13.31 3.82
C ASP A 153 5.10 -13.10 3.19
N GLY A 154 5.96 -12.34 3.87
CA GLY A 154 7.28 -11.96 3.39
C GLY A 154 7.31 -10.77 2.42
N TRP A 155 6.17 -10.21 2.04
CA TRP A 155 6.07 -8.98 1.24
C TRP A 155 5.85 -7.76 2.14
N VAL A 156 6.19 -6.59 1.59
CA VAL A 156 6.18 -5.31 2.30
C VAL A 156 5.26 -4.36 1.55
N TYR A 157 4.24 -3.87 2.24
CA TYR A 157 3.34 -2.86 1.71
C TYR A 157 4.05 -1.50 1.61
N SER A 158 3.88 -0.81 0.48
CA SER A 158 4.30 0.57 0.31
C SER A 158 3.07 1.48 0.41
N PRO A 159 2.98 2.29 1.48
CA PRO A 159 1.87 3.21 1.66
C PRO A 159 1.77 4.31 0.61
N ASP A 160 2.88 4.63 -0.06
CA ASP A 160 2.95 5.72 -1.03
C ASP A 160 2.58 5.28 -2.45
N THR A 161 2.56 3.97 -2.72
CA THR A 161 2.38 3.43 -4.08
C THR A 161 1.25 2.39 -4.18
N ASP A 162 0.66 2.00 -3.04
CA ASP A 162 -0.34 0.94 -2.91
C ASP A 162 0.09 -0.41 -3.51
N PHE A 163 1.39 -0.64 -3.63
CA PHE A 163 1.97 -1.89 -4.11
C PHE A 163 2.62 -2.70 -2.98
N CYS A 164 2.76 -3.98 -3.23
CA CYS A 164 3.51 -4.92 -2.42
C CYS A 164 4.87 -5.17 -3.05
N TYR A 165 5.92 -5.10 -2.22
CA TYR A 165 7.30 -5.32 -2.64
C TYR A 165 7.91 -6.50 -1.90
N TYR A 166 8.63 -7.35 -2.62
CA TYR A 166 9.37 -8.46 -2.04
C TYR A 166 10.85 -8.24 -2.33
N LEU A 167 11.65 -8.14 -1.28
CA LEU A 167 13.10 -8.18 -1.39
C LEU A 167 13.56 -9.62 -1.14
N GLN A 168 14.23 -10.21 -2.11
CA GLN A 168 14.81 -11.54 -1.94
C GLN A 168 15.83 -11.52 -0.78
N ASN A 169 15.58 -12.41 0.19
CA ASN A 169 16.41 -12.55 1.38
C ASN A 169 17.51 -13.61 1.16
N PHE A 170 18.56 -13.56 2.00
CA PHE A 170 19.75 -14.40 1.87
C PHE A 170 19.65 -15.78 2.53
N THR A 171 18.47 -16.19 2.99
CA THR A 171 18.35 -17.31 3.92
C THR A 171 18.31 -18.68 3.23
N THR A 172 19.42 -19.41 3.30
CA THR A 172 19.38 -20.77 3.83
C THR A 172 20.04 -20.79 5.22
N PRO A 173 19.49 -21.53 6.21
CA PRO A 173 20.07 -21.65 7.56
C PRO A 173 21.46 -22.28 7.59
N ASP A 174 21.78 -23.08 6.56
CA ASP A 174 23.07 -23.69 6.39
C ASP A 174 23.75 -23.12 5.15
N SER A 175 25.00 -22.67 5.32
CA SER A 175 25.99 -22.30 4.29
C SER A 175 26.10 -20.80 3.97
N ILE A 176 27.30 -20.32 4.27
CA ILE A 176 28.06 -19.10 3.90
C ILE A 176 27.94 -18.60 2.42
N HIS A 177 27.02 -19.11 1.60
CA HIS A 177 26.88 -18.72 0.19
C HIS A 177 25.68 -17.79 -0.04
N TRP A 178 25.98 -16.54 -0.39
CA TRP A 178 25.00 -15.56 -0.87
C TRP A 178 24.30 -16.09 -2.13
N GLN A 179 23.00 -16.37 -2.07
CA GLN A 179 22.24 -16.77 -3.25
C GLN A 179 21.87 -15.52 -4.07
N LEU A 180 22.63 -15.29 -5.12
CA LEU A 180 22.48 -14.19 -6.08
C LEU A 180 22.01 -14.75 -7.41
N TYR A 181 21.30 -13.93 -8.19
CA TYR A 181 20.68 -14.36 -9.44
C TYR A 181 21.01 -13.38 -10.55
N ASN A 182 21.17 -13.87 -11.78
CA ASN A 182 21.13 -13.00 -12.95
C ASN A 182 19.73 -12.37 -13.12
N TRP A 183 19.65 -11.29 -13.91
CA TRP A 183 18.41 -10.54 -14.09
C TRP A 183 17.25 -11.38 -14.63
N THR A 184 17.51 -12.25 -15.61
CA THR A 184 16.49 -13.13 -16.22
C THR A 184 15.91 -14.09 -15.19
N THR A 185 16.76 -14.74 -14.38
CA THR A 185 16.33 -15.64 -13.32
C THR A 185 15.55 -14.88 -12.24
N ALA A 186 15.97 -13.67 -11.90
CA ALA A 186 15.27 -12.80 -10.95
C ALA A 186 13.85 -12.45 -11.43
N GLU A 187 13.69 -12.05 -12.70
CA GLU A 187 12.38 -11.78 -13.31
C GLU A 187 11.51 -13.04 -13.32
N LEU A 188 12.04 -14.19 -13.76
CA LEU A 188 11.30 -15.46 -13.72
C LEU A 188 10.83 -15.83 -12.32
N ASN A 189 11.63 -15.56 -11.29
CA ASN A 189 11.24 -15.80 -9.90
C ASN A 189 10.14 -14.85 -9.45
N CYS A 190 10.18 -13.57 -9.83
CA CYS A 190 9.07 -12.65 -9.59
C CYS A 190 7.79 -13.12 -10.29
N GLN A 191 7.88 -13.56 -11.55
CA GLN A 191 6.73 -14.07 -12.32
C GLN A 191 6.08 -15.29 -11.68
N LYS A 192 6.89 -16.23 -11.15
CA LYS A 192 6.38 -17.38 -10.39
C LYS A 192 5.58 -16.99 -9.13
N MET A 193 5.83 -15.81 -8.56
CA MET A 193 5.09 -15.26 -7.42
C MET A 193 3.90 -14.37 -7.82
N GLY A 194 3.52 -14.38 -9.11
CA GLY A 194 2.46 -13.53 -9.67
C GLY A 194 2.84 -12.04 -9.62
N SER A 195 4.08 -11.72 -9.94
CA SER A 195 4.65 -10.36 -9.86
C SER A 195 5.67 -10.14 -10.97
N HIS A 196 6.24 -8.95 -11.05
CA HIS A 196 7.38 -8.64 -11.92
C HIS A 196 8.49 -8.02 -11.09
N LEU A 197 9.71 -7.93 -11.63
CA LEU A 197 10.72 -7.05 -11.05
C LEU A 197 10.19 -5.61 -10.94
N ALA A 198 10.59 -4.90 -9.89
CA ALA A 198 10.01 -3.60 -9.57
C ALA A 198 10.26 -2.54 -10.66
N SER A 199 9.18 -1.95 -11.13
CA SER A 199 9.14 -0.70 -11.89
C SER A 199 9.05 0.52 -10.96
N ILE A 200 9.51 1.68 -11.43
CA ILE A 200 9.61 2.91 -10.63
C ILE A 200 9.04 4.10 -11.41
N HIS A 201 8.02 4.74 -10.83
CA HIS A 201 7.19 5.79 -11.43
C HIS A 201 7.09 7.06 -10.58
N SER A 202 7.75 7.11 -9.43
CA SER A 202 7.79 8.32 -8.60
C SER A 202 9.03 8.37 -7.70
N LYS A 203 9.33 9.58 -7.20
CA LYS A 203 10.39 9.79 -6.21
C LYS A 203 10.10 9.05 -4.91
N ALA A 204 8.84 8.99 -4.49
CA ALA A 204 8.42 8.27 -3.29
C ALA A 204 8.68 6.76 -3.43
N GLU A 205 8.29 6.18 -4.56
CA GLU A 205 8.52 4.76 -4.88
C GLU A 205 10.02 4.42 -4.91
N ASN A 206 10.81 5.26 -5.57
CA ASN A 206 12.27 5.15 -5.62
C ASN A 206 12.90 5.13 -4.22
N ASN A 207 12.51 6.07 -3.36
CA ASN A 207 13.00 6.16 -1.98
C ASN A 207 12.57 4.93 -1.16
N PHE A 208 11.34 4.45 -1.35
CA PHE A 208 10.83 3.28 -0.67
C PHE A 208 11.65 2.02 -1.01
N ILE A 209 11.88 1.76 -2.30
CA ILE A 209 12.66 0.60 -2.76
C ILE A 209 14.11 0.70 -2.28
N PHE A 210 14.71 1.90 -2.34
CA PHE A 210 16.04 2.14 -1.78
C PHE A 210 16.11 1.77 -0.29
N ASN A 211 15.18 2.29 0.51
CA ASN A 211 15.13 2.01 1.94
C ASN A 211 14.87 0.53 2.23
N LEU A 212 14.03 -0.13 1.43
CA LEU A 212 13.77 -1.55 1.52
C LEU A 212 15.06 -2.35 1.37
N ILE A 213 15.86 -2.04 0.34
CA ILE A 213 17.14 -2.70 0.05
C ILE A 213 18.20 -2.42 1.12
N TYR A 214 18.26 -1.17 1.58
CA TYR A 214 19.23 -0.69 2.55
C TYR A 214 18.98 -1.27 3.95
N TYR A 215 17.76 -1.12 4.49
CA TYR A 215 17.45 -1.50 5.87
C TYR A 215 17.13 -2.98 6.06
N ARG A 216 16.65 -3.68 5.03
CA ARG A 216 16.47 -5.15 5.05
C ARG A 216 17.63 -5.88 4.36
N GLY A 217 18.75 -5.18 4.15
CA GLY A 217 20.02 -5.73 3.70
C GLY A 217 20.79 -6.49 4.79
N PRO A 218 21.86 -7.21 4.42
CA PRO A 218 22.66 -7.98 5.36
C PRO A 218 23.42 -7.00 6.27
N THR A 219 23.21 -7.14 7.58
CA THR A 219 23.88 -6.37 8.62
C THR A 219 25.29 -6.91 8.88
N SER A 220 26.16 -6.95 7.86
CA SER A 220 27.57 -7.25 8.10
C SER A 220 28.24 -6.03 8.73
N SER A 221 29.11 -6.24 9.72
CA SER A 221 29.86 -5.18 10.41
C SER A 221 30.84 -4.39 9.51
N ASN A 222 30.93 -4.76 8.22
CA ASN A 222 31.74 -4.10 7.20
C ASN A 222 30.90 -3.35 6.15
N ALA A 223 29.57 -3.32 6.30
CA ALA A 223 28.67 -2.54 5.45
C ALA A 223 28.84 -1.04 5.77
N SER A 224 29.76 -0.39 5.07
CA SER A 224 29.85 1.07 5.07
C SER A 224 28.53 1.66 4.53
N PRO A 225 28.01 2.78 5.09
CA PRO A 225 26.86 3.51 4.54
C PRO A 225 26.99 3.86 3.06
N ASN A 226 28.22 3.85 2.53
CA ASN A 226 28.57 4.19 1.16
C ASN A 226 28.99 2.99 0.31
N ASN A 227 28.96 1.75 0.84
CA ASN A 227 29.39 0.55 0.11
C ASN A 227 28.20 -0.37 -0.21
N CYS A 228 27.68 -0.23 -1.43
CA CYS A 228 26.57 -1.05 -1.89
C CYS A 228 26.98 -2.35 -2.59
N ASP A 229 28.27 -2.73 -2.62
CA ASP A 229 28.72 -3.95 -3.32
C ASP A 229 28.02 -5.23 -2.82
N TYR A 230 27.48 -5.22 -1.61
CA TYR A 230 26.71 -6.34 -1.03
C TYR A 230 25.21 -6.06 -0.87
N SER A 231 24.75 -4.85 -1.21
CA SER A 231 23.34 -4.46 -1.08
C SER A 231 22.64 -4.22 -2.40
N ARG A 232 23.30 -4.37 -3.56
CA ARG A 232 22.66 -4.29 -4.88
C ARG A 232 21.44 -5.21 -5.03
N ALA A 233 20.46 -4.75 -5.81
CA ALA A 233 19.32 -5.56 -6.24
C ALA A 233 18.82 -5.22 -7.66
N TRP A 234 18.53 -6.28 -8.44
CA TRP A 234 17.39 -6.48 -9.34
C TRP A 234 16.25 -5.47 -9.30
N ILE A 235 16.15 -4.54 -10.26
CA ILE A 235 14.89 -3.90 -10.66
C ILE A 235 14.51 -4.26 -12.10
N GLY A 236 13.26 -3.96 -12.49
CA GLY A 236 12.67 -4.45 -13.73
C GLY A 236 13.12 -3.72 -14.99
N LEU A 237 14.03 -2.76 -14.89
CA LEU A 237 14.51 -2.05 -16.06
C LEU A 237 15.49 -2.93 -16.84
N TYR A 238 15.30 -2.99 -18.16
CA TYR A 238 16.21 -3.66 -19.08
C TYR A 238 16.30 -2.91 -20.42
N GLY A 239 17.44 -3.06 -21.11
CA GLY A 239 17.64 -2.53 -22.46
C GLY A 239 17.14 -3.48 -23.55
N ASN A 240 16.38 -2.97 -24.52
CA ASN A 240 15.89 -3.73 -25.67
C ASN A 240 16.65 -3.37 -26.96
N ALA A 241 17.52 -4.27 -27.42
CA ALA A 241 18.30 -4.10 -28.65
C ALA A 241 17.44 -4.10 -29.93
N GLN A 242 16.23 -4.68 -29.89
CA GLN A 242 15.34 -4.75 -31.05
C GLN A 242 14.58 -3.44 -31.29
N ILE A 243 14.59 -2.51 -30.34
CA ILE A 243 13.92 -1.20 -30.42
C ILE A 243 14.97 -0.09 -30.24
N GLY A 244 16.04 -0.14 -31.05
CA GLY A 244 17.04 0.92 -31.11
C GLY A 244 17.74 1.23 -29.77
N ASN A 245 17.97 0.22 -28.93
CA ASN A 245 18.54 0.34 -27.58
C ASN A 245 17.68 1.21 -26.62
N SER A 246 16.35 1.18 -26.76
CA SER A 246 15.45 1.79 -25.79
C SER A 246 15.36 0.96 -24.50
N ASN A 247 15.30 1.63 -23.34
CA ASN A 247 15.02 0.98 -22.06
C ASN A 247 13.51 0.76 -21.88
N LEU A 248 13.13 -0.33 -21.20
CA LEU A 248 11.75 -0.70 -20.88
C LEU A 248 11.67 -1.31 -19.46
N TRP A 249 10.48 -1.28 -18.86
CA TRP A 249 10.17 -2.05 -17.65
C TRP A 249 9.70 -3.47 -18.00
N SER A 250 10.10 -4.48 -17.22
CA SER A 250 9.74 -5.88 -17.43
C SER A 250 8.26 -6.19 -17.21
N ASP A 251 7.56 -5.34 -16.44
CA ASP A 251 6.12 -5.40 -16.22
C ASP A 251 5.29 -4.74 -17.35
N GLY A 252 5.95 -4.20 -18.37
CA GLY A 252 5.31 -3.54 -19.52
C GLY A 252 4.82 -2.12 -19.24
N THR A 253 5.04 -1.57 -18.05
CA THR A 253 4.70 -0.17 -17.75
C THR A 253 5.57 0.80 -18.55
N PHE A 254 5.02 1.98 -18.85
CA PHE A 254 5.77 3.01 -19.55
C PHE A 254 6.76 3.70 -18.61
N ILE A 255 7.82 4.26 -19.20
CA ILE A 255 8.81 4.99 -18.43
C ILE A 255 8.42 6.47 -18.30
N ASP A 256 8.15 6.90 -17.06
CA ASP A 256 7.60 8.21 -16.72
C ASP A 256 8.32 8.93 -15.57
N PHE A 257 9.20 8.23 -14.86
CA PHE A 257 9.99 8.81 -13.78
C PHE A 257 11.49 8.75 -14.08
N ARG A 258 12.16 9.89 -13.90
CA ARG A 258 13.62 10.05 -13.93
C ARG A 258 14.04 10.81 -12.68
N ASP A 259 15.04 10.31 -11.97
CA ASP A 259 15.52 11.02 -10.79
C ASP A 259 16.56 12.10 -11.18
N PRO A 260 16.31 13.37 -10.85
CA PRO A 260 17.18 14.49 -11.23
C PRO A 260 18.41 14.67 -10.33
N SER A 261 18.55 13.92 -9.22
CA SER A 261 19.69 14.04 -8.29
C SER A 261 21.02 13.46 -8.83
N THR A 262 21.00 12.86 -10.02
CA THR A 262 22.18 12.32 -10.71
C THR A 262 22.80 13.37 -11.64
N SER A 263 23.43 14.41 -11.09
CA SER A 263 24.03 15.51 -11.86
C SER A 263 25.47 15.27 -12.35
N ALA A 264 25.90 14.01 -12.50
CA ALA A 264 27.20 13.69 -13.10
C ALA A 264 27.15 12.33 -13.81
N ILE A 265 27.78 12.26 -14.99
CA ILE A 265 28.06 11.08 -15.84
C ILE A 265 27.16 10.97 -17.08
N THR A 266 27.82 11.12 -18.22
CA THR A 266 27.29 11.04 -19.59
C THR A 266 27.07 9.59 -20.03
N SER A 267 26.09 9.38 -20.93
CA SER A 267 25.73 8.16 -21.67
C SER A 267 24.94 7.05 -20.95
N ALA A 268 23.70 6.87 -21.42
CA ALA A 268 22.87 5.65 -21.42
C ALA A 268 22.57 4.89 -20.12
N GLN A 269 22.85 5.48 -18.96
CA GLN A 269 22.53 4.89 -17.66
C GLN A 269 21.54 5.81 -16.92
N TYR A 270 20.79 5.27 -15.96
CA TYR A 270 19.86 5.94 -15.01
C TYR A 270 18.36 5.87 -15.35
N TRP A 271 17.72 4.92 -14.67
CA TRP A 271 16.33 5.02 -14.22
C TRP A 271 16.30 4.55 -12.77
N ALA A 272 15.84 5.43 -11.87
CA ALA A 272 15.85 5.37 -10.38
C ALA A 272 17.15 5.86 -9.68
N ALA A 273 17.06 6.91 -8.84
CA ALA A 273 18.19 7.39 -8.05
C ALA A 273 17.84 7.80 -6.60
N HIS A 274 18.39 7.07 -5.64
CA HIS A 274 19.24 7.73 -4.66
C HIS A 274 20.45 6.81 -4.47
N SER A 275 21.64 7.38 -4.68
CA SER A 275 22.94 6.72 -4.85
C SER A 275 22.89 5.44 -5.71
N GLY A 276 23.25 5.56 -6.99
CA GLY A 276 23.33 4.47 -7.99
C GLY A 276 24.28 3.30 -7.65
N ALA A 277 24.59 3.07 -6.38
CA ALA A 277 25.37 1.98 -5.87
C ALA A 277 24.50 0.76 -5.50
N CYS A 278 23.21 0.93 -5.13
CA CYS A 278 22.38 -0.13 -4.53
C CYS A 278 21.24 -0.70 -5.43
N LEU A 279 20.94 -0.07 -6.57
CA LEU A 279 19.96 -0.59 -7.56
C LEU A 279 20.70 -1.07 -8.80
N SER A 280 20.28 -2.19 -9.38
CA SER A 280 20.90 -2.77 -10.59
C SER A 280 19.84 -3.06 -11.64
N TYR A 281 20.18 -2.80 -12.91
CA TYR A 281 19.33 -3.04 -14.07
C TYR A 281 20.12 -3.78 -15.16
N SER A 282 19.45 -4.57 -15.98
CA SER A 282 20.12 -5.34 -17.02
C SER A 282 20.48 -4.46 -18.22
N HIS A 283 21.74 -4.55 -18.65
CA HIS A 283 22.15 -4.20 -20.00
C HIS A 283 22.16 -5.45 -20.88
N TRP A 284 22.19 -5.31 -22.20
CA TRP A 284 22.16 -6.45 -23.12
C TRP A 284 23.38 -7.38 -23.00
N ASP A 285 24.50 -6.90 -22.44
CA ASP A 285 25.68 -7.69 -22.12
C ASP A 285 25.59 -8.47 -20.80
N SER A 286 24.55 -8.24 -19.98
CA SER A 286 24.42 -8.75 -18.61
C SER A 286 23.68 -10.08 -18.50
N PHE A 287 23.13 -10.61 -19.59
CA PHE A 287 22.27 -11.80 -19.60
C PHE A 287 23.02 -13.14 -19.37
N ALA A 288 24.35 -13.12 -19.22
CA ALA A 288 25.18 -14.30 -19.47
C ALA A 288 25.74 -15.05 -18.24
N SER A 289 25.55 -14.60 -16.98
CA SER A 289 26.13 -15.36 -15.86
C SER A 289 25.50 -15.13 -14.47
N ASP A 290 25.30 -16.22 -13.71
CA ASP A 290 24.92 -16.23 -12.29
C ASP A 290 26.10 -15.98 -11.33
N ALA A 291 27.13 -15.25 -11.76
CA ALA A 291 28.30 -14.91 -10.95
C ALA A 291 28.49 -13.38 -10.89
N PRO A 292 28.95 -12.81 -9.76
CA PRO A 292 29.34 -11.40 -9.68
C PRO A 292 30.36 -11.07 -10.78
N PRO A 293 30.25 -9.91 -11.46
CA PRO A 293 29.38 -8.77 -11.14
C PRO A 293 27.93 -8.87 -11.68
N ASN A 294 27.54 -9.98 -12.31
CA ASN A 294 26.28 -10.13 -13.05
C ASN A 294 25.17 -10.85 -12.25
N ALA A 295 25.39 -11.10 -10.96
CA ALA A 295 24.41 -11.70 -10.06
C ALA A 295 24.12 -10.75 -8.90
N SER A 296 22.84 -10.59 -8.57
CA SER A 296 22.38 -9.70 -7.51
C SER A 296 21.17 -10.29 -6.79
N ARG A 297 20.77 -9.66 -5.68
CA ARG A 297 19.43 -9.85 -5.14
C ARG A 297 18.41 -9.24 -6.09
N TYR A 298 17.13 -9.32 -5.75
CA TYR A 298 16.11 -8.65 -6.54
C TYR A 298 14.91 -8.18 -5.74
N VAL A 299 14.24 -7.16 -6.26
CA VAL A 299 13.00 -6.62 -5.74
C VAL A 299 11.88 -6.94 -6.72
N CYS A 300 10.89 -7.69 -6.27
CA CYS A 300 9.64 -7.89 -7.00
C CYS A 300 8.59 -6.87 -6.55
N LYS A 301 7.65 -6.56 -7.44
CA LYS A 301 6.53 -5.65 -7.22
C LYS A 301 5.25 -6.28 -7.78
N LYS A 302 4.17 -6.18 -7.02
CA LYS A 302 2.82 -6.52 -7.49
C LYS A 302 1.76 -5.68 -6.80
N ASP A 303 0.57 -5.66 -7.39
CA ASP A 303 -0.60 -5.05 -6.78
C ASP A 303 -0.83 -5.59 -5.37
N SER A 304 -1.13 -4.68 -4.44
CA SER A 304 -1.75 -5.09 -3.18
C SER A 304 -3.12 -5.70 -3.45
N LEU A 305 -3.65 -6.47 -2.49
CA LEU A 305 -5.03 -6.96 -2.58
C LEU A 305 -6.02 -5.79 -2.79
N TYR A 306 -5.75 -4.65 -2.13
CA TYR A 306 -6.43 -3.37 -2.31
C TYR A 306 -6.36 -2.79 -3.74
N ARG A 307 -5.25 -2.97 -4.47
CA ARG A 307 -5.11 -2.49 -5.85
C ARG A 307 -5.65 -3.47 -6.89
N SER A 308 -5.55 -4.77 -6.64
CA SER A 308 -6.09 -5.81 -7.54
C SER A 308 -7.61 -5.77 -7.70
N GLY A 309 -8.33 -5.25 -6.70
CA GLY A 309 -9.78 -5.03 -6.77
C GLY A 309 -10.22 -3.73 -7.45
N ARG A 310 -9.28 -2.87 -7.85
CA ARG A 310 -9.57 -1.57 -8.52
C ARG A 310 -9.66 -1.66 -10.05
N ALA A 311 -9.24 -2.79 -10.64
CA ALA A 311 -9.07 -3.00 -12.08
C ALA A 311 -10.32 -3.62 -12.74
#